data_AF-A0A7R9FCP4-F1
#
_entry.id   AF-A0A7R9FCP4-F1
#
_cell.length_a   1.000
_cell.length_b   1.000
_cell.length_c   1.000
_cell.angle_alpha   90.00
_cell.angle_beta   90.00
_cell.angle_gamma   90.00
#
_symmetry.space_group_name_H-M   'P 1'
#
loop_
_entity.id
_entity.type
_entity.pdbx_description
1 polymer ?
#
loop_
_entity_poly.entity_id
_entity_poly.type
_entity_poly.pdbx_seq_one_letter_code
_entity_poly.pdbx_strand_id
1 'polypeptide(L)'
;MPIAMLLHADGNGETSAMDATTTICHRYTPPDQLILLAKSADIIVTAAGVPNLIRANMVKEGACIIDVGISRIVDNETGKSRLVGDVDFEAVSQVAGHITPVPGGVGPMTVAMLMKNTLLAAKKAVVYNILEPGAVMQTKASQLRP
;
A
#
# COMPACT_ATOMS: atom_id res chain seq x y z
N MET A 1 6.59 -9.66 0.19
CA MET A 1 6.84 -8.24 -0.16
C MET A 1 6.12 -7.86 -1.46
N PRO A 2 4.77 -7.90 -1.51
CA PRO A 2 4.03 -7.68 -2.77
C PRO A 2 4.21 -6.25 -3.33
N ILE A 3 4.36 -5.24 -2.47
CA ILE A 3 4.60 -3.85 -2.87
C ILE A 3 5.87 -3.73 -3.72
N ALA A 4 7.01 -4.20 -3.20
CA ALA A 4 8.29 -4.15 -3.91
C ALA A 4 8.25 -4.96 -5.22
N MET A 5 7.55 -6.11 -5.22
CA MET A 5 7.36 -6.91 -6.43
C MET A 5 6.63 -6.14 -7.53
N LEU A 6 5.53 -5.45 -7.20
CA LEU A 6 4.78 -4.65 -8.16
C LEU A 6 5.50 -3.39 -8.62
N LEU A 7 6.30 -2.78 -7.73
CA LEU A 7 7.05 -1.57 -8.08
C LEU A 7 8.20 -1.86 -9.05
N HIS A 8 8.98 -2.93 -8.82
CA HIS A 8 10.21 -3.16 -9.59
C HIS A 8 10.03 -3.97 -10.88
N ALA A 9 8.95 -4.73 -11.02
CA ALA A 9 8.80 -5.65 -12.14
C ALA A 9 8.54 -4.92 -13.47
N ASP A 10 8.76 -5.64 -14.56
CA ASP A 10 8.60 -5.15 -15.94
C ASP A 10 7.16 -4.74 -16.25
N GLY A 11 6.96 -3.48 -16.63
CA GLY A 11 5.67 -2.93 -17.02
C GLY A 11 5.09 -3.51 -18.31
N ASN A 12 5.93 -4.10 -19.18
CA ASN A 12 5.50 -4.71 -20.45
C ASN A 12 4.91 -6.12 -20.28
N GLY A 13 4.97 -6.69 -19.07
CA GLY A 13 4.39 -7.99 -18.76
C GLY A 13 2.88 -7.96 -18.50
N GLU A 14 2.28 -9.13 -18.29
CA GLU A 14 0.84 -9.28 -17.99
C GLU A 14 0.40 -8.58 -16.69
N THR A 15 1.35 -8.27 -15.80
CA THR A 15 1.08 -7.65 -14.51
C THR A 15 0.97 -6.13 -14.55
N SER A 16 1.38 -5.47 -15.65
CA SER A 16 1.46 -4.00 -15.76
C SER A 16 2.13 -3.36 -14.54
N ALA A 17 3.33 -3.84 -14.21
CA ALA A 17 4.13 -3.36 -13.09
C ALA A 17 4.76 -1.97 -13.39
N MET A 18 5.57 -1.43 -12.47
CA MET A 18 5.95 0.00 -12.51
C MET A 18 7.41 0.31 -12.90
N ASP A 19 8.25 -0.69 -13.23
CA ASP A 19 9.64 -0.50 -13.68
C ASP A 19 10.54 0.34 -12.75
N ALA A 20 10.19 0.44 -11.46
CA ALA A 20 10.88 1.29 -10.51
C ALA A 20 12.13 0.60 -9.94
N THR A 21 13.25 1.32 -9.88
CA THR A 21 14.41 0.86 -9.09
C THR A 21 14.04 0.84 -7.61
N THR A 22 13.94 -0.36 -7.04
CA THR A 22 13.38 -0.56 -5.70
C THR A 22 14.44 -1.06 -4.73
N THR A 23 14.58 -0.38 -3.58
CA THR A 23 15.40 -0.85 -2.46
C THR A 23 14.51 -1.29 -1.31
N ILE A 24 14.77 -2.47 -0.75
CA ILE A 24 14.02 -3.01 0.38
C ILE A 24 14.79 -2.81 1.67
N CYS A 25 14.24 -2.00 2.58
CA CYS A 25 14.73 -1.86 3.95
C CYS A 25 13.90 -2.71 4.93
N HIS A 26 14.50 -3.12 6.04
CA HIS A 26 13.84 -3.92 7.08
C HIS A 26 14.44 -3.66 8.46
N ARG A 27 13.98 -4.39 9.47
CA ARG A 27 14.37 -4.24 10.88
C ARG A 27 15.89 -4.33 11.19
N TYR A 28 16.70 -4.83 10.26
CA TYR A 28 18.15 -4.94 10.42
C TYR A 28 18.93 -4.00 9.48
N THR A 29 18.24 -3.14 8.74
CA THR A 29 18.88 -2.05 8.01
C THR A 29 19.44 -1.07 9.04
N PRO A 30 20.77 -0.81 9.03
CA PRO A 30 21.36 0.16 9.94
C PRO A 30 20.69 1.55 9.80
N PRO A 31 20.50 2.31 10.89
CA PRO A 31 19.80 3.59 10.83
C PRO A 31 20.43 4.62 9.87
N ASP A 32 21.76 4.68 9.83
CA ASP A 32 22.53 5.50 8.90
C ASP A 32 22.30 5.10 7.43
N GLN A 33 22.29 3.79 7.16
CA GLN A 33 21.99 3.27 5.83
C GLN A 33 20.53 3.56 5.42
N LEU A 34 19.59 3.43 6.35
CA LEU A 34 18.18 3.75 6.10
C LEU A 34 18.02 5.22 5.71
N ILE A 35 18.67 6.15 6.41
CA ILE A 35 18.61 7.58 6.10
C ILE A 35 19.15 7.83 4.69
N LEU A 36 20.31 7.26 4.35
CA LEU A 36 20.93 7.45 3.04
C LEU A 36 20.04 6.94 1.90
N LEU A 37 19.44 5.76 2.05
CA LEU A 37 18.56 5.16 1.06
C LEU A 37 17.22 5.90 0.92
N ALA A 38 16.62 6.33 2.03
CA ALA A 38 15.38 7.11 1.97
C ALA A 38 15.62 8.49 1.32
N LYS A 39 16.79 9.11 1.57
CA LYS A 39 17.11 10.44 1.05
C LYS A 39 17.34 10.46 -0.46
N SER A 40 17.69 9.33 -1.07
CA SER A 40 17.83 9.20 -2.52
C SER A 40 16.54 8.82 -3.24
N ALA A 41 15.49 8.42 -2.53
CA ALA A 41 14.27 7.88 -3.12
C ALA A 41 13.30 8.97 -3.60
N ASP A 42 12.77 8.80 -4.81
CA ASP A 42 11.64 9.61 -5.33
C ASP A 42 10.30 9.20 -4.71
N ILE A 43 10.18 7.93 -4.32
CA ILE A 43 9.00 7.35 -3.68
C ILE A 43 9.45 6.55 -2.45
N ILE A 44 8.87 6.85 -1.30
CA ILE A 44 9.06 6.07 -0.07
C ILE A 44 7.73 5.42 0.29
N VAL A 45 7.72 4.08 0.32
CA VAL A 45 6.59 3.31 0.86
C VAL A 45 7.02 2.70 2.18
N THR A 46 6.39 3.13 3.28
CA THR A 46 6.67 2.59 4.62
C THR A 46 5.52 1.72 5.11
N ALA A 47 5.87 0.55 5.65
CA ALA A 47 4.94 -0.48 6.11
C ALA A 47 5.53 -1.26 7.31
N ALA A 48 6.21 -0.54 8.20
CA ALA A 48 6.99 -1.11 9.31
C ALA A 48 6.17 -1.22 10.61
N GLY A 49 5.15 -0.37 10.81
CA GLY A 49 4.40 -0.29 12.06
C GLY A 49 5.19 0.37 13.19
N VAL A 50 6.09 1.30 12.85
CA VAL A 50 6.98 2.00 13.78
C VAL A 50 6.71 3.50 13.68
N PRO A 51 6.03 4.10 14.68
CA PRO A 51 5.72 5.53 14.66
C PRO A 51 6.97 6.41 14.53
N ASN A 52 6.88 7.46 13.72
CA ASN A 52 7.95 8.44 13.49
C ASN A 52 9.28 7.83 13.01
N LEU A 53 9.22 6.71 12.28
CA LEU A 53 10.36 6.08 11.61
C LEU A 53 10.89 6.95 10.47
N ILE A 54 9.99 7.48 9.63
CA ILE A 54 10.37 8.37 8.52
C ILE A 54 10.23 9.83 8.96
N ARG A 55 11.34 10.57 8.93
CA ARG A 55 11.45 11.96 9.37
C ARG A 55 11.84 12.88 8.22
N ALA A 56 11.57 14.18 8.36
CA ALA A 56 11.80 15.18 7.31
C ALA A 56 13.24 15.18 6.76
N ASN A 57 14.25 15.00 7.61
CA ASN A 57 15.65 14.96 7.17
C ASN A 57 15.98 13.77 6.27
N MET A 58 15.18 12.70 6.31
CA MET A 58 15.33 11.49 5.49
C MET A 58 14.66 11.61 4.12
N VAL A 59 13.84 12.63 3.88
CA VAL A 59 13.01 12.74 2.68
C VAL A 59 13.66 13.64 1.65
N LYS A 60 13.70 13.20 0.39
CA LYS A 60 14.07 14.03 -0.76
C LYS A 60 13.00 15.08 -0.99
N GLU A 61 13.40 16.31 -1.27
CA GLU A 61 12.44 17.38 -1.59
C GLU A 61 11.58 16.99 -2.80
N GLY A 62 10.25 17.13 -2.65
CA GLY A 62 9.29 16.75 -3.68
C GLY A 62 8.96 15.25 -3.76
N ALA A 63 9.57 14.38 -2.94
CA ALA A 63 9.28 12.95 -2.96
C ALA A 63 7.82 12.61 -2.62
N CYS A 64 7.35 11.46 -3.11
CA CYS A 64 6.05 10.90 -2.77
C CYS A 64 6.16 9.93 -1.59
N ILE A 65 5.36 10.14 -0.55
CA ILE A 65 5.35 9.33 0.67
C ILE A 65 4.03 8.57 0.78
N ILE A 66 4.13 7.24 0.81
CA ILE A 66 3.01 6.32 0.99
C ILE A 66 3.18 5.64 2.36
N ASP A 67 2.40 6.09 3.33
CA ASP A 67 2.36 5.58 4.69
C ASP A 67 1.30 4.48 4.83
N VAL A 68 1.76 3.23 4.81
CA VAL A 68 0.95 2.02 5.01
C VAL A 68 0.91 1.64 6.49
N GLY A 69 1.81 2.21 7.31
CA GLY A 69 1.93 1.92 8.73
C GLY A 69 0.65 2.23 9.48
N ILE A 70 0.29 1.35 10.42
CA ILE A 70 -0.81 1.60 11.36
C ILE A 70 -0.35 1.14 12.73
N SER A 71 -0.18 2.08 13.64
CA SER A 71 0.15 1.85 15.04
C SER A 71 -0.88 2.57 15.92
N ARG A 72 -1.26 1.93 17.03
CA ARG A 72 -2.13 2.54 18.03
C ARG A 72 -1.27 3.10 19.15
N ILE A 73 -1.45 4.38 19.44
CA ILE A 73 -0.81 5.04 20.58
C ILE A 73 -1.87 5.54 21.54
N VAL A 74 -1.55 5.50 22.83
CA VAL A 74 -2.42 5.98 23.91
C VAL A 74 -1.85 7.28 24.41
N ASP A 75 -2.69 8.31 24.47
CA ASP A 75 -2.38 9.56 25.13
C ASP A 75 -2.33 9.32 26.65
N ASN A 76 -1.18 9.59 27.26
CA ASN A 76 -0.96 9.35 28.69
C ASN A 76 -1.75 10.32 29.58
N GLU A 77 -2.13 11.50 29.08
CA GLU A 77 -2.87 12.52 29.82
C GLU A 77 -4.38 12.31 29.69
N THR A 78 -4.86 12.01 28.48
CA THR A 78 -6.30 11.87 28.22
C THR A 78 -6.81 10.43 28.24
N GLY A 79 -5.91 9.43 28.22
CA GLY A 79 -6.23 8.01 28.10
C GLY A 79 -6.81 7.60 26.75
N LYS A 80 -6.96 8.54 25.80
CA LYS A 80 -7.55 8.27 24.49
C LYS A 80 -6.54 7.62 23.56
N SER A 81 -6.96 6.57 22.85
CA SER A 81 -6.14 5.97 21.81
C SER A 81 -6.35 6.65 20.46
N ARG A 82 -5.26 6.90 19.72
CA ARG A 82 -5.31 7.33 18.32
C ARG A 82 -4.48 6.42 17.42
N LEU A 83 -4.81 6.41 16.13
CA LEU A 83 -4.04 5.73 15.10
C LEU A 83 -3.03 6.71 14.51
N VAL A 84 -1.82 6.21 14.28
CA VAL A 84 -0.72 6.92 13.60
C VAL A 84 -0.05 6.00 12.62
N GLY A 85 0.58 6.58 11.60
CA GLY A 85 1.42 5.86 10.67
C GLY A 85 2.88 5.81 11.09
N ASP A 86 3.74 5.40 10.17
CA ASP A 86 5.18 5.33 10.38
C ASP A 86 5.87 6.68 10.19
N VAL A 87 5.20 7.66 9.56
CA VAL A 87 5.77 8.94 9.17
C VAL A 87 5.48 10.02 10.20
N ASP A 88 6.48 10.87 10.48
CA ASP A 88 6.25 12.17 11.13
C ASP A 88 5.54 13.12 10.14
N PHE A 89 4.21 12.98 10.07
CA PHE A 89 3.39 13.59 9.02
C PHE A 89 3.55 15.12 8.94
N GLU A 90 3.54 15.80 10.09
CA GLU A 90 3.63 17.27 10.13
C GLU A 90 4.94 17.75 9.52
N ALA A 91 6.08 17.21 9.99
CA ALA A 91 7.38 17.63 9.49
C ALA A 91 7.63 17.19 8.04
N VAL A 92 7.20 15.98 7.66
CA VAL A 92 7.43 15.44 6.32
C VAL A 92 6.53 16.09 5.27
N SER A 93 5.31 16.53 5.64
CA SER A 93 4.40 17.23 4.73
C SER A 93 4.97 18.54 4.17
N GLN A 94 5.93 19.14 4.88
CA GLN A 94 6.59 20.39 4.45
C GLN A 94 7.69 20.16 3.41
N VAL A 95 8.12 18.90 3.20
CA VAL A 95 9.24 18.53 2.31
C VAL A 95 8.77 17.65 1.16
N ALA A 96 7.85 16.73 1.44
CA ALA A 96 7.28 15.82 0.45
C ALA A 96 6.41 16.57 -0.56
N GLY A 97 6.46 16.15 -1.83
CA GLY A 97 5.53 16.67 -2.84
C GLY A 97 4.13 16.05 -2.70
N HIS A 98 4.07 14.82 -2.19
CA HIS A 98 2.83 14.11 -1.91
C HIS A 98 2.98 13.25 -0.65
N ILE A 99 1.95 13.18 0.18
CA ILE A 99 1.95 12.37 1.41
C ILE A 99 0.56 11.82 1.70
N THR A 100 0.47 10.52 2.05
CA THR A 100 -0.80 9.91 2.48
C THR A 100 -1.01 10.08 3.98
N PRO A 101 -2.20 10.53 4.45
CA PRO A 101 -2.47 10.64 5.88
C PRO A 101 -2.78 9.28 6.52
N VAL A 102 -2.51 9.16 7.81
CA VAL A 102 -2.97 8.04 8.64
C VAL A 102 -3.70 8.60 9.87
N PRO A 103 -5.01 8.34 10.02
CA PRO A 103 -5.89 7.57 9.14
C PRO A 103 -6.29 8.33 7.86
N GLY A 104 -6.92 7.62 6.91
CA GLY A 104 -7.55 8.23 5.73
C GLY A 104 -6.83 8.04 4.39
N GLY A 105 -5.60 7.53 4.40
CA GLY A 105 -4.82 7.22 3.20
C GLY A 105 -4.99 5.79 2.71
N VAL A 106 -4.03 4.93 3.03
CA VAL A 106 -3.95 3.55 2.49
C VAL A 106 -5.05 2.63 3.02
N GLY A 107 -5.59 2.89 4.22
CA GLY A 107 -6.65 2.09 4.84
C GLY A 107 -7.92 1.98 3.98
N PRO A 108 -8.59 3.09 3.61
CA PRO A 108 -9.74 3.07 2.71
C PRO A 108 -9.47 2.38 1.36
N MET A 109 -8.28 2.58 0.78
CA MET A 109 -7.87 1.90 -0.45
C MET A 109 -7.75 0.39 -0.27
N THR A 110 -7.28 -0.07 0.89
CA THR A 110 -7.21 -1.51 1.22
C THR A 110 -8.59 -2.15 1.21
N VAL A 111 -9.60 -1.47 1.78
CA VAL A 111 -11.00 -1.95 1.75
C VAL A 111 -11.53 -1.99 0.32
N ALA A 112 -11.33 -0.92 -0.44
CA ALA A 112 -11.79 -0.86 -1.84
C ALA A 112 -11.18 -1.97 -2.70
N MET A 113 -9.88 -2.23 -2.54
CA MET A 113 -9.18 -3.29 -3.27
C MET A 113 -9.63 -4.69 -2.85
N LEU A 114 -9.97 -4.90 -1.58
CA LEU A 114 -10.62 -6.15 -1.15
C LEU A 114 -11.95 -6.35 -1.86
N MET A 115 -12.82 -5.33 -1.91
CA MET A 115 -14.12 -5.41 -2.60
C MET A 115 -13.96 -5.70 -4.09
N LYS A 116 -12.98 -5.04 -4.75
CA LYS A 116 -12.62 -5.33 -6.14
C LYS A 116 -12.21 -6.78 -6.32
N ASN A 117 -11.36 -7.32 -5.44
CA ASN A 117 -10.91 -8.70 -5.51
C ASN A 117 -12.06 -9.69 -5.28
N THR A 118 -12.98 -9.40 -4.35
CA THR A 118 -14.20 -10.20 -4.13
C THR A 118 -15.06 -10.25 -5.39
N LEU A 119 -15.28 -9.10 -6.05
CA LEU A 119 -16.04 -9.05 -7.31
C LEU A 119 -15.35 -9.83 -8.44
N LEU A 120 -14.03 -9.71 -8.57
CA LEU A 120 -13.26 -10.43 -9.58
C LEU A 120 -13.31 -11.95 -9.35
N ALA A 121 -13.24 -12.39 -8.10
CA ALA A 121 -13.38 -13.79 -7.73
C ALA A 121 -14.78 -14.32 -8.07
N ALA A 122 -15.83 -13.57 -7.71
CA ALA A 122 -17.22 -13.94 -8.02
C ALA A 122 -17.48 -14.06 -9.53
N LYS A 123 -16.89 -13.18 -10.36
CA LYS A 123 -16.99 -13.25 -11.82
C LYS A 123 -16.29 -14.48 -12.43
N LYS A 124 -15.23 -14.97 -11.79
CA LYS A 124 -14.47 -16.15 -12.23
C LYS A 124 -15.04 -17.46 -11.69
N ALA A 125 -15.79 -17.40 -10.60
CA ALA A 125 -16.48 -18.57 -10.05
C ALA A 125 -17.56 -19.02 -11.03
N VAL A 126 -17.45 -20.26 -11.52
CA VAL A 126 -18.52 -20.91 -12.28
C VAL A 126 -19.72 -21.06 -11.34
N VAL A 127 -20.86 -20.48 -11.69
CA VAL A 127 -22.11 -20.70 -10.96
C VAL A 127 -22.57 -22.12 -11.30
N TYR A 128 -22.38 -23.06 -10.37
CA TYR A 128 -23.03 -24.36 -10.46
C TYR A 128 -24.51 -24.17 -10.16
N ASN A 129 -25.38 -24.60 -11.08
CA ASN A 129 -26.81 -24.63 -10.84
C ASN A 129 -27.10 -25.72 -9.80
N ILE A 130 -27.42 -25.33 -8.57
CA ILE A 130 -27.68 -26.25 -7.45
C ILE A 130 -28.97 -27.06 -7.68
N LEU A 131 -29.77 -26.65 -8.68
CA LEU A 131 -31.02 -27.32 -9.06
C LEU A 131 -30.83 -28.37 -10.17
N GLU A 132 -29.69 -28.39 -10.88
CA GLU A 132 -29.38 -29.41 -11.89
C GLU A 132 -27.90 -29.84 -11.83
N PRO A 133 -27.57 -30.92 -11.10
CA PRO A 133 -26.22 -31.46 -11.05
C PRO A 133 -25.76 -31.91 -12.46
N GLY A 134 -24.83 -31.17 -13.07
CA GLY A 134 -24.19 -31.54 -14.35
C GLY A 134 -24.32 -30.50 -15.47
N ALA A 135 -25.18 -29.50 -15.35
CA ALA A 135 -25.28 -28.42 -16.32
C ALA A 135 -24.21 -27.34 -16.04
N VAL A 136 -23.09 -27.36 -16.77
CA VAL A 136 -22.17 -26.23 -16.83
C VAL A 136 -22.91 -25.09 -17.54
N MET A 137 -23.30 -24.04 -16.81
CA MET A 137 -23.68 -22.80 -17.48
C MET A 137 -22.44 -22.27 -18.19
N GLN A 138 -22.42 -22.37 -19.52
CA GLN A 138 -21.50 -21.57 -20.32
C GLN A 138 -21.87 -20.10 -20.11
N THR A 139 -21.20 -19.44 -19.17
CA THR A 139 -21.21 -17.98 -19.11
C THR A 139 -20.52 -17.48 -20.36
N LYS A 140 -21.30 -17.14 -21.40
CA LYS A 140 -20.80 -16.32 -22.50
C LYS A 140 -20.34 -15.00 -21.89
N ALA A 141 -19.03 -14.88 -21.72
CA ALA A 141 -18.35 -13.69 -21.21
C ALA A 141 -18.56 -12.42 -22.08
N SER A 142 -19.40 -12.48 -23.12
CA SER A 142 -19.63 -11.42 -24.10
C SER A 142 -20.76 -10.43 -23.75
N GLN A 143 -21.52 -10.63 -22.66
CA GLN A 143 -22.66 -9.75 -22.32
C GLN A 143 -22.45 -8.81 -21.13
N LEU A 144 -21.24 -8.78 -20.55
CA LEU A 144 -20.90 -7.86 -19.47
C LEU A 144 -19.68 -7.02 -19.85
N ARG A 145 -19.90 -6.05 -20.74
CA ARG A 145 -19.06 -4.86 -20.87
C ARG A 145 -19.87 -3.65 -20.37
N PRO A 146 -19.20 -2.62 -19.82
CA PRO A 146 -19.86 -1.49 -19.15
C PRO A 146 -20.88 -0.78 -20.03
#